data_AF-A0A2V7UMS1-F1
#
_entry.id   AF-A0A2V7UMS1-F1
#
_cell.length_a   1.000
_cell.length_b   1.000
_cell.length_c   1.000
_cell.angle_alpha   90.00
_cell.angle_beta   90.00
_cell.angle_gamma   90.00
#
_symmetry.space_group_name_H-M   'P 1'
#
loop_
_entity.id
_entity.type
_entity.pdbx_description
1 polymer ?
#
loop_
_entity_poly.entity_id
_entity_poly.type
_entity_poly.pdbx_seq_one_letter_code
_entity_poly.pdbx_strand_id
1 'polypeptide(L)'
;MNQTTTLVFPEPLKQLRSQSREAALLGLSVEQTKPMGVITVRPTTLAARGTIEFRGPTRVLRVMLEAAAEGTGREVRLGAPPSPPVEERSVAALPPASPAPPAAQGPPPLDLQGLLRATPRTIDRREGLPGQRPMILKDALFGDDLVWLRFHLEGGASDRVDRVWWEKGDITTYVQEASGKDLRIVVQIPRAAVSKKTRVSLKVAAGPAYRFALTPSTLTSFFKELFK
;
A
#
# COMPACT_ATOMS: atom_id res chain seq x y z
N MET A 1 17.22 -21.35 22.59
CA MET A 1 16.68 -19.99 22.79
C MET A 1 15.22 -20.01 22.32
N ASN A 2 14.26 -19.90 23.24
CA ASN A 2 12.83 -20.14 22.99
C ASN A 2 12.06 -18.81 22.83
N GLN A 3 12.49 -17.95 21.92
CA GLN A 3 11.81 -16.68 21.73
C GLN A 3 10.53 -16.89 20.93
N THR A 4 9.42 -16.43 21.51
CA THR A 4 8.08 -16.62 20.98
C THR A 4 7.51 -15.25 20.64
N THR A 5 7.20 -15.03 19.36
CA THR A 5 6.58 -13.79 18.88
C THR A 5 5.13 -14.07 18.51
N THR A 6 4.20 -13.30 19.06
CA THR A 6 2.77 -13.49 18.81
C THR A 6 2.28 -12.47 17.79
N LEU A 7 1.72 -12.94 16.69
CA LEU A 7 1.08 -12.11 15.67
C LEU A 7 -0.42 -12.14 15.87
N VAL A 8 -1.02 -10.98 16.08
CA VAL A 8 -2.46 -10.85 16.28
C VAL A 8 -3.08 -10.15 15.07
N PHE A 9 -4.00 -10.85 14.43
CA PHE A 9 -4.78 -10.40 13.30
C PHE A 9 -6.15 -9.90 13.77
N PRO A 10 -6.60 -8.72 13.31
CA PRO A 10 -7.79 -8.04 13.84
C PRO A 10 -9.10 -8.69 13.39
N GLU A 11 -9.03 -9.70 12.53
CA GLU A 11 -10.16 -10.46 12.03
C GLU A 11 -9.93 -11.96 12.25
N PRO A 12 -10.95 -12.80 12.06
CA PRO A 12 -10.77 -14.24 12.05
C PRO A 12 -9.70 -14.69 11.05
N LEU A 13 -8.86 -15.65 11.42
CA LEU A 13 -7.92 -16.24 10.48
C LEU A 13 -8.63 -17.36 9.70
N LYS A 14 -8.88 -17.14 8.41
CA LYS A 14 -9.46 -18.15 7.51
C LYS A 14 -8.39 -19.08 6.93
N GLN A 15 -7.24 -18.54 6.57
CA GLN A 15 -6.17 -19.31 5.96
C GLN A 15 -4.81 -18.73 6.31
N LEU A 16 -3.85 -19.59 6.59
CA LEU A 16 -2.44 -19.26 6.74
C LEU A 16 -1.65 -20.00 5.65
N ARG A 17 -0.86 -19.28 4.87
CA ARG A 17 -0.05 -19.87 3.79
C ARG A 17 1.37 -19.35 3.83
N SER A 18 2.35 -20.25 3.92
CA SER A 18 3.76 -19.92 3.68
C SER A 18 4.07 -19.98 2.19
N GLN A 19 4.80 -18.97 1.68
CA GLN A 19 5.21 -18.93 0.27
C GLN A 19 6.61 -19.50 0.02
N SER A 20 7.38 -19.78 1.06
CA SER A 20 8.73 -20.36 0.94
C SER A 20 8.93 -21.58 1.85
N ARG A 21 9.80 -22.50 1.42
CA ARG A 21 10.24 -23.63 2.25
C ARG A 21 11.03 -23.15 3.46
N GLU A 22 11.72 -22.01 3.34
CA GLU A 22 12.41 -21.30 4.44
C GLU A 22 11.43 -20.81 5.52
N ALA A 23 10.19 -20.45 5.17
CA ALA A 23 9.18 -20.03 6.14
C ALA A 23 8.74 -21.17 7.07
N ALA A 24 8.96 -22.43 6.71
CA ALA A 24 8.74 -23.56 7.63
C ALA A 24 9.69 -23.50 8.84
N LEU A 25 10.88 -22.92 8.66
CA LEU A 25 11.88 -22.73 9.72
C LEU A 25 11.52 -21.62 10.71
N LEU A 26 10.45 -20.86 10.45
CA LEU A 26 9.91 -19.86 11.37
C LEU A 26 9.03 -20.48 12.47
N GLY A 27 8.70 -21.78 12.38
CA GLY A 27 7.95 -22.51 13.42
C GLY A 27 6.60 -21.88 13.75
N LEU A 28 5.79 -21.59 12.72
CA LEU A 28 4.49 -20.94 12.85
C LEU A 28 3.46 -21.91 13.42
N SER A 29 2.74 -21.49 14.45
CA SER A 29 1.64 -22.22 15.06
C SER A 29 0.41 -21.32 15.17
N VAL A 30 -0.75 -21.79 14.73
CA VAL A 30 -2.02 -21.06 14.88
C VAL A 30 -2.60 -21.38 16.26
N GLU A 31 -2.71 -20.38 17.13
CA GLU A 31 -3.30 -20.56 18.46
C GLU A 31 -4.81 -20.24 18.46
N GLN A 32 -5.21 -19.20 17.73
CA GLN A 32 -6.62 -18.79 17.68
C GLN A 32 -7.00 -18.32 16.28
N THR A 33 -8.24 -18.62 15.86
CA THR A 33 -8.75 -18.22 14.54
C THR A 33 -10.01 -17.37 14.61
N LYS A 34 -10.70 -17.28 15.76
CA LYS A 34 -11.90 -16.44 15.99
C LYS A 34 -11.94 -15.96 17.45
N PRO A 35 -12.45 -14.75 17.74
CA PRO A 35 -12.91 -13.72 16.79
C PRO A 35 -11.75 -13.02 16.05
N MET A 36 -10.52 -13.24 16.52
CA MET A 36 -9.27 -12.70 15.98
C MET A 36 -8.31 -13.85 15.67
N GLY A 37 -7.41 -13.65 14.71
CA GLY A 37 -6.38 -14.62 14.36
C GLY A 37 -5.13 -14.44 15.20
N VAL A 38 -4.80 -15.37 16.08
CA VAL A 38 -3.57 -15.33 16.90
C VAL A 38 -2.63 -16.43 16.44
N ILE A 39 -1.40 -16.04 16.11
CA ILE A 39 -0.40 -16.93 15.54
C ILE A 39 0.90 -16.75 16.29
N THR A 40 1.45 -17.85 16.74
CA THR A 40 2.69 -17.90 17.48
C THR A 40 3.83 -18.26 16.53
N VAL A 41 4.90 -17.48 16.55
CA VAL A 41 6.09 -17.66 15.73
C VAL A 41 7.24 -18.07 16.65
N ARG A 42 7.81 -19.25 16.41
CA ARG A 42 8.97 -19.77 17.14
C ARG A 42 10.04 -20.20 16.13
N PRO A 43 10.96 -19.30 15.74
CA PRO A 43 12.00 -19.64 14.79
C PRO A 43 12.82 -20.84 15.27
N THR A 44 12.96 -21.84 14.42
CA THR A 44 13.78 -23.03 14.72
C THR A 44 15.26 -22.79 14.42
N THR A 45 15.58 -21.77 13.62
CA THR A 45 16.96 -21.38 13.27
C THR A 45 17.12 -19.87 13.29
N LEU A 46 18.32 -19.39 13.61
CA LEU A 46 18.65 -17.95 13.69
C LEU A 46 18.76 -17.25 12.32
N ALA A 47 18.68 -18.02 11.23
CA ALA A 47 18.65 -17.50 9.85
C ALA A 47 17.29 -17.74 9.17
N ALA A 48 16.25 -18.10 9.95
CA ALA A 48 14.93 -18.37 9.41
C ALA A 48 14.33 -17.06 8.87
N ARG A 49 13.95 -17.07 7.59
CA ARG A 49 13.27 -15.97 6.93
C ARG A 49 12.16 -16.52 6.05
N GLY A 50 11.12 -15.72 5.84
CA GLY A 50 10.06 -16.15 4.95
C GLY A 50 8.88 -15.20 4.87
N THR A 51 8.19 -15.28 3.75
CA THR A 51 6.95 -14.53 3.53
C THR A 51 5.76 -15.41 3.87
N ILE A 52 4.91 -14.89 4.75
CA ILE A 52 3.70 -15.56 5.22
C ILE A 52 2.50 -14.73 4.80
N GLU A 53 1.52 -15.41 4.23
CA GLU A 53 0.24 -14.84 3.84
C GLU A 53 -0.83 -15.25 4.84
N PHE A 54 -1.45 -14.26 5.48
CA PHE A 54 -2.59 -14.37 6.37
C PHE A 54 -3.85 -13.95 5.61
N ARG A 55 -4.86 -14.81 5.55
CA ARG A 55 -6.15 -14.49 4.93
C ARG A 55 -7.23 -14.46 5.99
N GLY A 56 -7.84 -13.30 6.17
CA GLY A 56 -9.07 -13.11 6.92
C GLY A 56 -10.30 -13.03 6.00
N PRO A 57 -11.48 -12.77 6.56
CA PRO A 57 -12.72 -12.58 5.80
C PRO A 57 -12.66 -11.38 4.88
N THR A 58 -12.02 -10.27 5.29
CA THR A 58 -12.02 -9.03 4.50
C THR A 58 -10.62 -8.64 4.02
N ARG A 59 -9.56 -9.21 4.58
CA ARG A 59 -8.17 -8.83 4.28
C ARG A 59 -7.25 -10.01 3.99
N VAL A 60 -6.26 -9.79 3.14
CA VAL A 60 -5.09 -10.67 2.97
C VAL A 60 -3.85 -9.86 3.30
N LEU A 61 -3.08 -10.28 4.30
CA LEU A 61 -1.79 -9.67 4.66
C LEU A 61 -0.66 -10.57 4.24
N ARG A 62 0.37 -10.01 3.62
CA ARG A 62 1.66 -10.69 3.39
C ARG A 62 2.69 -10.02 4.27
N VAL A 63 3.30 -10.79 5.17
CA VAL A 63 4.33 -10.31 6.08
C VAL A 63 5.60 -11.08 5.79
N MET A 64 6.69 -10.36 5.58
CA MET A 64 8.02 -10.93 5.57
C MET A 64 8.53 -10.96 7.01
N LEU A 65 8.83 -12.15 7.51
CA LEU A 65 9.44 -12.35 8.82
C LEU A 65 10.89 -12.77 8.64
N GLU A 66 11.74 -12.25 9.53
CA GLU A 66 13.15 -12.58 9.63
C GLU A 66 13.48 -12.81 11.10
N ALA A 67 14.13 -13.93 11.40
CA ALA A 67 14.63 -14.23 12.73
C ALA A 67 15.91 -13.41 12.98
N ALA A 68 15.92 -12.63 14.05
CA ALA A 68 17.08 -11.87 14.48
C ALA A 68 17.84 -12.63 15.60
N ALA A 69 19.17 -12.46 15.63
CA ALA A 69 20.03 -13.05 16.66
C ALA A 69 19.77 -12.47 18.06
N GLU A 70 19.31 -11.22 18.13
CA GLU A 70 18.93 -10.53 19.36
C GLU A 70 17.56 -9.88 19.21
N GLY A 71 16.75 -9.99 20.26
CA GLY A 71 15.39 -9.47 20.33
C GLY A 71 14.68 -9.98 21.57
N THR A 72 13.54 -9.38 21.91
CA THR A 72 12.60 -9.95 22.88
C THR A 72 11.36 -10.35 22.09
N GLY A 73 10.81 -11.54 22.33
CA GLY A 73 9.53 -11.93 21.76
C GLY A 73 8.46 -10.89 22.10
N ARG A 74 7.76 -10.37 21.11
CA ARG A 74 6.77 -9.29 21.27
C ARG A 74 5.46 -9.67 20.59
N GLU A 75 4.38 -9.14 21.12
CA GLU A 75 3.09 -9.16 20.42
C GLU A 75 3.12 -8.10 19.31
N VAL A 76 2.79 -8.51 18.09
CA VAL A 76 2.67 -7.62 16.94
C VAL A 76 1.23 -7.69 16.45
N ARG A 77 0.48 -6.59 16.64
CA ARG A 77 -0.88 -6.44 16.13
C ARG A 77 -0.84 -5.92 14.70
N LEU A 78 -1.27 -6.76 13.76
CA LEU A 78 -1.20 -6.46 12.33
C LEU A 78 -2.41 -5.62 11.91
N GLY A 79 -2.22 -4.40 11.42
CA GLY A 79 -3.31 -3.58 10.86
C GLY A 79 -3.74 -2.36 11.69
N ALA A 80 -3.05 -2.06 12.79
CA ALA A 80 -2.98 -0.71 13.35
C ALA A 80 -1.62 -0.10 12.95
N PRO A 81 -1.53 1.20 12.60
CA PRO A 81 -0.22 1.85 12.52
C PRO A 81 0.48 1.69 13.88
N PRO A 82 1.80 1.46 13.92
CA PRO A 82 2.52 1.37 15.18
C PRO A 82 2.30 2.68 15.94
N SER A 83 1.52 2.63 17.01
CA SER A 83 1.46 3.75 17.94
C SER A 83 2.83 3.83 18.61
N PRO A 84 3.46 5.02 18.67
CA PRO A 84 4.70 5.17 19.39
C PRO A 84 4.49 4.71 20.85
N PRO A 85 5.52 4.15 21.51
CA PRO A 85 5.42 3.75 22.90
C PRO A 85 5.11 5.00 23.74
N VAL A 86 3.89 5.08 24.28
CA VAL A 86 3.55 6.10 25.26
C VAL A 86 4.15 5.61 26.57
N GLU A 87 5.28 6.23 26.96
CA GLU A 87 5.79 6.17 28.32
C GLU A 87 4.64 6.46 29.29
N GLU A 88 4.39 5.52 30.20
CA GLU A 88 3.55 5.74 31.37
C GLU A 88 4.08 6.95 32.15
N ARG A 89 3.35 8.07 32.09
CA ARG A 89 3.34 9.03 33.19
C ARG A 89 1.91 9.30 33.63
N SER A 90 1.65 8.69 34.77
CA SER A 90 0.60 8.90 35.75
C SER A 90 0.01 10.32 35.88
N VAL A 91 -1.31 10.31 36.14
CA VAL A 91 -2.17 11.29 36.86
C VAL A 91 -2.47 12.65 36.20
N ALA A 92 -3.73 12.85 35.78
CA ALA A 92 -4.68 13.77 36.44
C ALA A 92 -6.02 13.81 35.67
N ALA A 93 -7.11 13.69 36.42
CA ALA A 93 -8.50 13.66 35.94
C ALA A 93 -8.95 15.01 35.33
N LEU A 94 -9.67 14.96 34.20
CA LEU A 94 -10.48 16.06 33.65
C LEU A 94 -11.76 15.49 32.98
N PRO A 95 -12.86 16.28 32.92
CA PRO A 95 -14.27 15.83 32.98
C PRO A 95 -14.85 15.44 31.59
N PRO A 96 -16.12 14.97 31.48
CA PRO A 96 -16.55 14.12 30.38
C PRO A 96 -16.67 14.86 29.04
N ALA A 97 -16.30 14.13 27.99
CA ALA A 97 -16.18 14.58 26.62
C ALA A 97 -17.50 15.08 26.02
N SER A 98 -17.45 16.25 25.38
CA SER A 98 -18.39 16.62 24.32
C SER A 98 -18.32 15.60 23.17
N PRO A 99 -19.45 15.32 22.49
CA PRO A 99 -19.49 14.32 21.43
C PRO A 99 -18.58 14.75 20.27
N ALA A 100 -17.62 13.88 19.93
CA ALA A 100 -16.76 14.05 18.78
C ALA A 100 -17.59 14.06 17.47
N PRO A 101 -17.24 14.92 16.49
CA PRO A 101 -17.88 14.89 15.18
C PRO A 101 -17.64 13.54 14.48
N PRO A 102 -18.56 13.12 13.58
CA PRO A 102 -18.51 11.80 12.95
C PRO A 102 -17.19 11.58 12.21
N ALA A 103 -16.60 10.41 12.44
CA ALA A 103 -15.37 9.95 11.83
C ALA A 103 -15.42 10.11 10.30
N ALA A 104 -14.53 10.96 9.77
CA ALA A 104 -14.31 11.05 8.34
C ALA A 104 -13.96 9.65 7.80
N GLN A 105 -14.76 9.16 6.86
CA GLN A 105 -14.52 7.91 6.16
C GLN A 105 -13.11 7.96 5.56
N GLY A 106 -12.25 7.04 6.00
CA GLY A 106 -10.92 6.89 5.43
C GLY A 106 -11.02 6.67 3.90
N PRO A 107 -9.98 7.04 3.15
CA PRO A 107 -10.02 6.91 1.70
C PRO A 107 -10.28 5.46 1.28
N PRO A 108 -11.03 5.25 0.19
CA PRO A 108 -11.40 3.91 -0.25
C PRO A 108 -10.16 3.07 -0.54
N PRO A 109 -10.16 1.76 -0.21
CA PRO A 109 -9.02 0.89 -0.51
C PRO A 109 -8.79 0.78 -2.02
N LEU A 110 -7.54 0.50 -2.42
CA LEU A 110 -7.19 0.25 -3.82
C LEU A 110 -7.98 -0.96 -4.35
N ASP A 111 -8.72 -0.79 -5.45
CA ASP A 111 -9.49 -1.87 -6.06
C ASP A 111 -8.60 -2.74 -6.97
N LEU A 112 -8.03 -3.77 -6.36
CA LEU A 112 -7.16 -4.74 -7.05
C LEU A 112 -7.91 -5.64 -8.03
N GLN A 113 -9.20 -5.92 -7.79
CA GLN A 113 -9.98 -6.76 -8.71
C GLN A 113 -10.30 -5.99 -9.99
N GLY A 114 -10.71 -4.73 -9.85
CA GLY A 114 -10.87 -3.83 -10.98
C GLY A 114 -9.56 -3.67 -11.75
N LEU A 115 -8.44 -3.51 -11.07
CA LEU A 115 -7.11 -3.39 -11.69
C LEU A 115 -6.74 -4.60 -12.56
N LEU A 116 -7.08 -5.83 -12.15
CA LEU A 116 -6.78 -7.06 -12.91
C LEU A 116 -7.66 -7.20 -14.16
N ARG A 117 -8.88 -6.66 -14.12
CA ARG A 117 -9.82 -6.64 -15.26
C ARG A 117 -9.61 -5.42 -16.15
N ALA A 118 -8.81 -4.46 -15.69
CA ALA A 118 -8.64 -3.19 -16.35
C ALA A 118 -7.93 -3.35 -17.68
N THR A 119 -8.41 -2.64 -18.69
CA THR A 119 -7.80 -2.63 -20.00
C THR A 119 -6.59 -1.68 -19.99
N PRO A 120 -5.36 -2.18 -20.22
CA PRO A 120 -4.17 -1.35 -20.26
C PRO A 120 -4.15 -0.50 -21.53
N ARG A 121 -3.72 0.74 -21.38
CA ARG A 121 -3.49 1.64 -22.51
C ARG A 121 -2.20 2.41 -22.34
N THR A 122 -1.26 2.13 -23.24
CA THR A 122 0.07 2.73 -23.25
C THR A 122 0.00 4.24 -23.48
N ILE A 123 0.82 4.96 -22.72
CA ILE A 123 0.97 6.42 -22.75
C ILE A 123 2.43 6.81 -22.99
N ASP A 124 3.39 6.17 -22.29
CA ASP A 124 4.83 6.41 -22.36
C ASP A 124 5.25 7.89 -22.35
N ARG A 125 4.56 8.70 -21.54
CA ARG A 125 4.87 10.13 -21.41
C ARG A 125 5.93 10.33 -20.35
N ARG A 126 7.01 11.01 -20.69
CA ARG A 126 8.13 11.34 -19.80
C ARG A 126 8.04 12.80 -19.34
N GLU A 127 8.24 13.02 -18.05
CA GLU A 127 8.31 14.33 -17.40
C GLU A 127 9.55 14.42 -16.49
N GLY A 128 10.05 15.63 -16.28
CA GLY A 128 11.21 15.92 -15.43
C GLY A 128 11.98 17.13 -15.97
N LEU A 129 12.47 17.99 -15.09
CA LEU A 129 13.31 19.12 -15.49
C LEU A 129 14.73 18.66 -15.86
N PRO A 130 15.51 19.47 -16.60
CA PRO A 130 16.93 19.20 -16.81
C PRO A 130 17.67 18.91 -15.50
N GLY A 131 18.43 17.82 -15.45
CA GLY A 131 19.14 17.36 -14.24
C GLY A 131 18.29 16.57 -13.24
N GLN A 132 16.98 16.41 -13.48
CA GLN A 132 16.12 15.55 -12.67
C GLN A 132 16.04 14.15 -13.25
N ARG A 133 15.85 13.16 -12.37
CA ARG A 133 15.48 11.81 -12.81
C ARG A 133 14.11 11.88 -13.50
N PRO A 134 13.96 11.26 -14.67
CA PRO A 134 12.71 11.29 -15.40
C PRO A 134 11.66 10.41 -14.70
N MET A 135 10.43 10.91 -14.66
CA MET A 135 9.27 10.12 -14.31
C MET A 135 8.46 9.86 -15.58
N ILE A 136 8.02 8.63 -15.77
CA ILE A 136 7.31 8.17 -16.96
C ILE A 136 5.92 7.72 -16.55
N LEU A 137 4.88 8.35 -17.07
CA LEU A 137 3.53 7.80 -17.08
C LEU A 137 3.48 6.75 -18.19
N LYS A 138 3.63 5.49 -17.79
CA LYS A 138 3.76 4.36 -18.71
C LYS A 138 2.43 4.04 -19.38
N ASP A 139 1.37 3.93 -18.59
CA ASP A 139 0.05 3.57 -19.07
C ASP A 139 -1.05 3.93 -18.08
N ALA A 140 -2.27 3.92 -18.60
CA ALA A 140 -3.49 4.00 -17.84
C ALA A 140 -4.27 2.69 -18.01
N LEU A 141 -4.65 2.08 -16.90
CA LEU A 141 -5.49 0.90 -16.80
C LEU A 141 -6.92 1.37 -16.56
N PHE A 142 -7.85 1.01 -17.44
CA PHE A 142 -9.24 1.44 -17.36
C PHE A 142 -10.13 0.32 -16.85
N GLY A 143 -10.77 0.54 -15.70
CA GLY A 143 -11.88 -0.25 -15.22
C GLY A 143 -13.21 0.44 -15.52
N ASP A 144 -14.28 -0.12 -14.97
CA ASP A 144 -15.63 0.39 -15.17
C ASP A 144 -15.77 1.82 -14.60
N ASP A 145 -15.48 1.98 -13.31
CA ASP A 145 -15.62 3.25 -12.57
C ASP A 145 -14.30 3.94 -12.22
N LEU A 146 -13.18 3.24 -12.42
CA LEU A 146 -11.85 3.64 -11.95
C LEU A 146 -10.83 3.65 -13.08
N VAL A 147 -9.84 4.52 -12.95
CA VAL A 147 -8.64 4.52 -13.78
C VAL A 147 -7.43 4.40 -12.85
N TRP A 148 -6.51 3.50 -13.20
CA TRP A 148 -5.22 3.38 -12.52
C TRP A 148 -4.12 3.88 -13.43
N LEU A 149 -3.35 4.85 -12.95
CA LEU A 149 -2.22 5.44 -13.68
C LEU A 149 -0.93 4.82 -13.17
N ARG A 150 -0.14 4.22 -14.06
CA ARG A 150 1.16 3.63 -13.72
C ARG A 150 2.30 4.58 -14.05
N PHE A 151 3.03 5.00 -13.03
CA PHE A 151 4.22 5.83 -13.13
C PHE A 151 5.48 5.04 -12.79
N HIS A 152 6.56 5.36 -13.47
CA HIS A 152 7.88 4.81 -13.25
C HIS A 152 8.86 5.96 -13.02
N LEU A 153 9.64 5.93 -11.94
CA LEU A 153 10.76 6.83 -11.72
C LEU A 153 12.06 6.08 -12.00
N GLU A 154 12.76 6.46 -13.06
CA GLU A 154 13.99 5.78 -13.49
C GLU A 154 15.10 5.97 -12.44
N GLY A 155 15.73 4.88 -12.01
CA GLY A 155 16.77 4.91 -10.99
C GLY A 155 16.26 5.34 -9.60
N GLY A 156 14.96 5.23 -9.36
CA GLY A 156 14.26 5.70 -8.16
C GLY A 156 13.99 4.64 -7.09
N ALA A 157 14.50 3.41 -7.18
CA ALA A 157 14.07 2.31 -6.31
C ALA A 157 14.16 2.59 -4.78
N SER A 158 15.10 3.42 -4.35
CA SER A 158 15.28 3.82 -2.94
C SER A 158 14.42 5.02 -2.53
N ASP A 159 13.76 5.68 -3.48
CA ASP A 159 12.93 6.84 -3.24
C ASP A 159 11.53 6.48 -2.76
N ARG A 160 10.83 7.48 -2.22
CA ARG A 160 9.44 7.37 -1.80
C ARG A 160 8.64 8.57 -2.29
N VAL A 161 7.39 8.32 -2.65
CA VAL A 161 6.40 9.37 -2.93
C VAL A 161 5.91 9.93 -1.60
N ASP A 162 6.09 11.23 -1.43
CA ASP A 162 5.62 12.02 -0.29
C ASP A 162 4.17 12.44 -0.47
N ARG A 163 3.81 12.80 -1.71
CA ARG A 163 2.46 13.31 -2.01
C ARG A 163 2.04 13.00 -3.43
N VAL A 164 0.76 12.65 -3.61
CA VAL A 164 0.07 12.59 -4.90
C VAL A 164 -1.17 13.47 -4.82
N TRP A 165 -1.37 14.34 -5.81
CA TRP A 165 -2.53 15.24 -5.83
C TRP A 165 -2.95 15.58 -7.26
N TRP A 166 -4.14 16.11 -7.40
CA TRP A 166 -4.69 16.65 -8.64
C TRP A 166 -5.52 17.91 -8.36
N GLU A 167 -6.18 18.42 -9.39
CA GLU A 167 -7.00 19.64 -9.30
C GLU A 167 -8.15 19.53 -8.28
N LYS A 168 -8.60 18.33 -7.90
CA LYS A 168 -9.65 18.13 -6.88
C LYS A 168 -9.11 17.86 -5.46
N GLY A 169 -7.81 17.97 -5.23
CA GLY A 169 -7.18 17.74 -3.93
C GLY A 169 -6.21 16.57 -3.87
N ASP A 170 -5.99 16.03 -2.68
CA ASP A 170 -5.04 14.94 -2.48
C ASP A 170 -5.59 13.59 -2.96
N ILE A 171 -4.72 12.79 -3.57
CA ILE A 171 -5.02 11.42 -3.96
C ILE A 171 -4.30 10.50 -2.97
N THR A 172 -5.05 9.95 -2.04
CA THR A 172 -4.54 9.03 -1.01
C THR A 172 -4.57 7.57 -1.44
N THR A 173 -5.20 7.28 -2.58
CA THR A 173 -5.37 5.93 -3.14
C THR A 173 -4.25 5.63 -4.14
N TYR A 174 -3.05 5.38 -3.62
CA TYR A 174 -1.90 4.98 -4.43
C TYR A 174 -1.05 3.91 -3.74
N VAL A 175 -0.31 3.16 -4.53
CA VAL A 175 0.69 2.19 -4.07
C VAL A 175 2.01 2.49 -4.77
N GLN A 176 3.12 2.26 -4.08
CA GLN A 176 4.45 2.35 -4.65
C GLN A 176 5.25 1.08 -4.35
N GLU A 177 6.09 0.67 -5.29
CA GLU A 177 6.89 -0.55 -5.19
C GLU A 177 8.23 -0.36 -5.92
N ALA A 178 9.32 -0.82 -5.29
CA ALA A 178 10.60 -0.88 -5.96
C ALA A 178 10.60 -2.03 -6.98
N SER A 179 10.99 -1.74 -8.22
CA SER A 179 11.08 -2.72 -9.30
C SER A 179 12.45 -2.64 -9.95
N GLY A 180 13.38 -3.47 -9.49
CA GLY A 180 14.77 -3.42 -9.95
C GLY A 180 15.41 -2.11 -9.50
N LYS A 181 15.81 -1.28 -10.46
CA LYS A 181 16.43 0.04 -10.19
C LYS A 181 15.43 1.19 -10.11
N ASP A 182 14.16 0.94 -10.47
CA ASP A 182 13.15 1.96 -10.61
C ASP A 182 12.12 1.90 -9.48
N LEU A 183 11.43 3.02 -9.26
CA LEU A 183 10.23 3.05 -8.41
C LEU A 183 8.99 3.05 -9.29
N ARG A 184 8.10 2.08 -9.05
CA ARG A 184 6.78 2.01 -9.68
C ARG A 184 5.75 2.59 -8.75
N ILE A 185 4.81 3.36 -9.30
CA ILE A 185 3.75 4.01 -8.55
C ILE A 185 2.45 3.77 -9.32
N VAL A 186 1.41 3.30 -8.63
CA VAL A 186 0.08 3.11 -9.19
C VAL A 186 -0.89 4.02 -8.46
N VAL A 187 -1.50 4.96 -9.17
CA VAL A 187 -2.44 5.93 -8.62
C VAL A 187 -3.84 5.59 -9.11
N GLN A 188 -4.77 5.40 -8.19
CA GLN A 188 -6.18 5.16 -8.52
C GLN A 188 -6.97 6.47 -8.44
N ILE A 189 -7.77 6.73 -9.49
CA ILE A 189 -8.66 7.88 -9.56
C ILE A 189 -10.03 7.49 -10.10
N PRO A 190 -11.12 8.10 -9.58
CA PRO A 190 -12.46 7.94 -10.16
C PRO A 190 -12.48 8.39 -11.61
N ARG A 191 -12.97 7.52 -12.50
CA ARG A 191 -13.03 7.78 -13.94
C ARG A 191 -13.91 8.99 -14.26
N ALA A 192 -15.04 9.13 -13.58
CA ALA A 192 -15.94 10.28 -13.72
C ALA A 192 -15.28 11.63 -13.33
N ALA A 193 -14.18 11.59 -12.56
CA ALA A 193 -13.42 12.77 -12.20
C ALA A 193 -12.29 13.12 -13.18
N VAL A 194 -12.01 12.25 -14.15
CA VAL A 194 -11.00 12.48 -15.19
C VAL A 194 -11.61 13.31 -16.32
N SER A 195 -10.99 14.46 -16.59
CA SER A 195 -11.40 15.42 -17.61
C SER A 195 -10.21 15.86 -18.45
N LYS A 196 -10.48 16.59 -19.53
CA LYS A 196 -9.45 17.16 -20.43
C LYS A 196 -8.47 18.12 -19.74
N LYS A 197 -8.87 18.67 -18.58
CA LYS A 197 -8.07 19.60 -17.79
C LYS A 197 -7.38 18.92 -16.61
N THR A 198 -7.63 17.64 -16.38
CA THR A 198 -7.10 16.93 -15.22
C THR A 198 -5.59 16.83 -15.33
N ARG A 199 -4.90 17.22 -14.25
CA ARG A 199 -3.46 17.09 -14.10
C ARG A 199 -3.20 16.33 -12.81
N VAL A 200 -2.32 15.33 -12.89
CA VAL A 200 -1.88 14.56 -11.72
C VAL A 200 -0.45 14.95 -11.43
N SER A 201 -0.19 15.22 -10.16
CA SER A 201 1.11 15.62 -9.65
C SER A 201 1.61 14.65 -8.59
N LEU A 202 2.90 14.38 -8.63
CA LEU A 202 3.59 13.47 -7.71
C LEU A 202 4.82 14.17 -7.16
N LYS A 203 5.00 14.17 -5.84
CA LYS A 203 6.18 14.71 -5.16
C LYS A 203 6.95 13.57 -4.50
N VAL A 204 8.24 13.52 -4.78
CA VAL A 204 9.18 12.56 -4.16
C VAL A 204 9.74 13.19 -2.87
N ALA A 205 9.89 12.41 -1.80
CA ALA A 205 10.17 12.91 -0.44
C ALA A 205 11.42 13.80 -0.29
N ALA A 206 12.46 13.55 -1.08
CA ALA A 206 13.66 14.39 -1.15
C ALA A 206 13.89 14.96 -2.56
N GLY A 207 12.85 15.01 -3.38
CA GLY A 207 12.95 15.26 -4.81
C GLY A 207 11.96 16.28 -5.35
N PRO A 208 11.99 16.49 -6.67
CA PRO A 208 11.10 17.43 -7.33
C PRO A 208 9.66 16.91 -7.41
N ALA A 209 8.76 17.82 -7.73
CA ALA A 209 7.40 17.49 -8.12
C ALA A 209 7.32 17.27 -9.63
N TYR A 210 6.65 16.19 -10.03
CA TYR A 210 6.34 15.85 -11.41
C TYR A 210 4.89 16.19 -11.69
N ARG A 211 4.57 16.67 -12.90
CA ARG A 211 3.21 17.06 -13.28
C ARG A 211 2.85 16.51 -14.64
N PHE A 212 1.83 15.66 -14.68
CA PHE A 212 1.33 15.01 -15.88
C PHE A 212 -0.06 15.56 -16.22
N ALA A 213 -0.22 16.12 -17.42
CA ALA A 213 -1.54 16.46 -17.93
C ALA A 213 -2.20 15.22 -18.55
N LEU A 214 -3.40 14.88 -18.09
CA LEU A 214 -4.24 13.82 -18.64
C LEU A 214 -5.07 14.40 -19.78
N THR A 215 -4.41 14.83 -20.86
CA THR A 215 -5.09 15.43 -22.01
C THR A 215 -5.86 14.39 -22.81
N PRO A 216 -6.95 14.79 -23.50
CA PRO A 216 -7.70 13.89 -24.35
C PRO A 216 -6.81 13.29 -25.44
N SER A 217 -5.76 13.92 -25.98
CA SER A 217 -4.80 13.29 -26.92
C SER A 217 -4.19 11.97 -26.38
N THR A 218 -3.95 11.90 -25.08
CA THR A 218 -3.44 10.74 -24.35
C THR A 218 -4.54 9.69 -24.08
N LEU A 219 -5.80 10.11 -24.16
CA LEU A 219 -7.02 9.35 -23.86
C LEU A 219 -8.00 9.28 -25.06
N THR A 220 -7.63 9.68 -26.29
CA THR A 220 -8.64 10.14 -27.30
C THR A 220 -9.20 9.01 -28.12
N SER A 221 -8.40 7.98 -28.40
CA SER A 221 -8.98 6.79 -29.03
C SER A 221 -9.96 6.08 -28.08
N PHE A 222 -10.04 6.47 -26.80
CA PHE A 222 -10.99 5.90 -25.82
C PHE A 222 -12.32 6.67 -25.77
N PHE A 223 -12.30 8.01 -25.75
CA PHE A 223 -13.55 8.80 -25.78
C PHE A 223 -14.35 8.63 -27.07
N LYS A 224 -13.73 8.22 -28.19
CA LYS A 224 -14.45 7.88 -29.43
C LYS A 224 -15.14 6.51 -29.41
N GLU A 225 -14.67 5.57 -28.59
CA GLU A 225 -15.20 4.20 -28.53
C GLU A 225 -16.27 4.02 -27.43
N LEU A 226 -16.32 4.91 -26.46
CA LEU A 226 -17.27 4.85 -25.34
C LEU A 226 -18.63 5.51 -25.56
N PHE A 227 -18.78 6.21 -26.69
CA PHE A 227 -20.06 6.78 -27.13
C PHE A 227 -20.51 6.14 -28.46
N LYS A 228 -20.12 4.89 -28.71
CA LYS A 228 -20.70 4.03 -29.75
C LYS A 228 -21.51 2.92 -29.11
#